data_AF-A0A956ZEC9-F1
#
_entry.id   AF-A0A956ZEC9-F1
#
_cell.length_a   1.000
_cell.length_b   1.000
_cell.length_c   1.000
_cell.angle_alpha   90.00
_cell.angle_beta   90.00
_cell.angle_gamma   90.00
#
_symmetry.space_group_name_H-M   'P 1'
#
loop_
_entity.id
_entity.type
_entity.pdbx_description
1 polymer ?
#
loop_
_entity_poly.entity_id
_entity_poly.type
_entity_poly.pdbx_seq_one_letter_code
_entity_poly.pdbx_strand_id
1 'polypeptide(L)'
;MEIARERRAGPKRIGELLVAAGVIRQEVLMEALQVAKKSSTPVGRVLMTIGELSERDLLAAIEVQSMIRENLISAEFGVRVLNVCIKGRLSLDDSFRRLGYNPPEARDMVPSGELGNLLLDAGLVSREILEQCMRQSEENNLPLGRCLVLARAITSHILANALTAQVLVRDGKVTYEQAVAGLAQAKMKQQSIEKSLSETGNFSMPEAKLKVGELLSQAGLVSESDKVSAIEKGLVENQPVGQVLVQSGMISPSALDESLKLQKLVNDGELNTMQAAEILRQANSRGVPVEVVMTEKTHKAEEIGAVNKV
;
A
#
# COMPACT_ATOMS: atom_id res chain seq x y z
N MET A 1 -50.28 -12.41 34.33
CA MET A 1 -49.45 -11.47 33.55
C MET A 1 -48.66 -12.29 32.56
N GLU A 2 -49.22 -12.50 31.37
CA GLU A 2 -48.50 -13.13 30.26
C GLU A 2 -47.53 -12.11 29.68
N ILE A 3 -46.24 -12.38 29.86
CA ILE A 3 -45.17 -11.61 29.21
C ILE A 3 -45.19 -12.02 27.75
N ALA A 4 -45.65 -11.11 26.90
CA ALA A 4 -45.72 -11.28 25.46
C ALA A 4 -44.35 -11.73 24.92
N ARG A 5 -44.31 -12.92 24.30
CA ARG A 5 -43.19 -13.36 23.46
C ARG A 5 -43.03 -12.37 22.31
N GLU A 6 -42.06 -11.47 22.41
CA GLU A 6 -41.58 -10.73 21.25
C GLU A 6 -41.17 -11.73 20.17
N ARG A 7 -41.87 -11.68 19.04
CA ARG A 7 -41.52 -12.43 17.84
C ARG A 7 -40.11 -11.98 17.43
N ARG A 8 -39.12 -12.87 17.56
CA ARG A 8 -37.82 -12.70 16.89
C ARG A 8 -38.09 -12.52 15.40
N ALA A 9 -38.00 -11.28 14.92
CA ALA A 9 -38.08 -10.97 13.51
C ALA A 9 -36.88 -11.64 12.83
N GLY A 10 -37.13 -12.41 11.77
CA GLY A 10 -36.05 -12.98 10.95
C GLY A 10 -35.15 -11.88 10.38
N PRO A 11 -33.97 -12.23 9.85
CA PRO A 11 -33.04 -11.25 9.28
C PRO A 11 -33.78 -10.40 8.24
N LYS A 12 -33.84 -9.08 8.45
CA LYS A 12 -34.57 -8.18 7.56
C LYS A 12 -34.04 -8.33 6.13
N ARG A 13 -34.96 -8.54 5.19
CA ARG A 13 -34.59 -8.71 3.78
C ARG A 13 -34.16 -7.36 3.22
N ILE A 14 -33.23 -7.36 2.26
CA ILE A 14 -32.64 -6.11 1.72
C ILE A 14 -33.69 -5.12 1.23
N GLY A 15 -34.77 -5.60 0.60
CA GLY A 15 -35.89 -4.76 0.18
C GLY A 15 -36.62 -4.08 1.35
N GLU A 16 -36.86 -4.81 2.44
CA GLU A 16 -37.51 -4.27 3.64
C GLU A 16 -36.62 -3.25 4.35
N LEU A 17 -35.29 -3.46 4.35
CA LEU A 17 -34.32 -2.50 4.88
C LEU A 17 -34.32 -1.20 4.06
N LEU A 18 -34.35 -1.29 2.74
CA LEU A 18 -34.38 -0.13 1.84
C LEU A 18 -35.68 0.69 1.97
N VAL A 19 -36.82 0.02 2.15
CA VAL A 19 -38.10 0.71 2.44
C VAL A 19 -38.05 1.38 3.81
N ALA A 20 -37.57 0.67 4.85
CA ALA A 20 -37.47 1.23 6.18
C ALA A 20 -36.50 2.42 6.27
N ALA A 21 -35.42 2.41 5.47
CA ALA A 21 -34.51 3.54 5.30
C ALA A 21 -35.10 4.69 4.48
N GLY A 22 -36.30 4.52 3.91
CA GLY A 22 -36.96 5.51 3.06
C GLY A 22 -36.19 5.80 1.77
N VAL A 23 -35.40 4.83 1.30
CA VAL A 23 -34.62 4.90 0.05
C VAL A 23 -35.52 4.57 -1.13
N ILE A 24 -36.33 3.52 -1.00
CA ILE A 24 -37.34 3.13 -1.98
C ILE A 24 -38.73 3.15 -1.35
N ARG A 25 -39.76 3.32 -2.19
CA ARG A 25 -41.15 3.25 -1.75
C ARG A 25 -41.65 1.79 -1.72
N GLN A 26 -42.67 1.53 -0.92
CA GLN A 26 -43.23 0.18 -0.77
C GLN A 26 -43.82 -0.33 -2.10
N GLU A 27 -44.41 0.54 -2.91
CA GLU A 27 -45.00 0.20 -4.21
C GLU A 27 -43.92 -0.28 -5.19
N VAL A 28 -42.78 0.43 -5.21
CA VAL A 28 -41.61 0.11 -6.05
C VAL A 28 -41.01 -1.24 -5.67
N LEU A 29 -40.92 -1.54 -4.37
CA LEU A 29 -40.46 -2.83 -3.89
C LEU A 29 -41.38 -3.97 -4.37
N MET A 30 -42.69 -3.78 -4.33
CA MET A 30 -43.67 -4.79 -4.77
C MET A 30 -43.55 -5.07 -6.26
N GLU A 31 -43.37 -4.04 -7.08
CA GLU A 31 -43.12 -4.17 -8.51
C GLU A 31 -41.81 -4.92 -8.79
N ALA A 32 -40.72 -4.52 -8.13
CA ALA A 32 -39.42 -5.17 -8.26
C ALA A 32 -39.47 -6.66 -7.85
N LEU A 33 -40.26 -7.02 -6.83
CA LEU A 33 -40.46 -8.42 -6.42
C LEU A 33 -41.24 -9.23 -7.45
N GLN A 34 -42.25 -8.65 -8.10
CA GLN A 34 -42.99 -9.33 -9.17
C GLN A 34 -42.10 -9.61 -10.38
N VAL A 35 -41.27 -8.63 -10.76
CA VAL A 35 -40.29 -8.78 -11.84
C VAL A 35 -39.26 -9.84 -11.45
N ALA A 36 -38.64 -9.72 -10.26
CA ALA A 36 -37.67 -10.68 -9.74
C ALA A 36 -38.17 -12.13 -9.74
N LYS A 37 -39.46 -12.34 -9.42
CA LYS A 37 -40.10 -13.67 -9.44
C LYS A 37 -40.27 -14.23 -10.86
N LYS A 38 -40.57 -13.38 -11.84
CA LYS A 38 -40.76 -13.78 -13.24
C LYS A 38 -39.43 -14.03 -13.97
N SER A 39 -38.41 -13.23 -13.66
CA SER A 39 -37.09 -13.29 -14.32
C SER A 39 -36.05 -14.11 -13.55
N SER A 40 -36.38 -14.64 -12.38
CA SER A 40 -35.44 -15.33 -11.46
C SER A 40 -34.19 -14.51 -11.11
N THR A 41 -34.27 -13.18 -11.22
CA THR A 41 -33.16 -12.27 -10.87
C THR A 41 -33.33 -11.72 -9.46
N PRO A 42 -32.24 -11.56 -8.69
CA PRO A 42 -32.31 -10.97 -7.34
C PRO A 42 -32.96 -9.59 -7.33
N VAL A 43 -33.79 -9.31 -6.32
CA VAL A 43 -34.55 -8.04 -6.20
C VAL A 43 -33.63 -6.81 -6.22
N GLY A 44 -32.43 -6.90 -5.65
CA GLY A 44 -31.45 -5.81 -5.69
C GLY A 44 -30.99 -5.44 -7.10
N ARG A 45 -30.76 -6.45 -7.96
CA ARG A 45 -30.41 -6.21 -9.38
C ARG A 45 -31.59 -5.63 -10.17
N VAL A 46 -32.80 -6.08 -9.87
CA VAL A 46 -34.02 -5.53 -10.48
C VAL A 46 -34.20 -4.07 -10.11
N LEU A 47 -33.99 -3.70 -8.84
CA LEU A 47 -34.05 -2.31 -8.39
C LEU A 47 -33.00 -1.41 -9.06
N MET A 48 -31.83 -1.94 -9.39
CA MET A 48 -30.85 -1.23 -10.24
C MET A 48 -31.34 -1.06 -11.67
N THR A 49 -31.92 -2.10 -12.29
CA THR A 49 -32.46 -2.03 -13.66
C THR A 49 -33.60 -1.02 -13.78
N ILE A 50 -34.43 -0.89 -12.74
CA ILE A 50 -35.51 0.10 -12.67
C ILE A 50 -34.98 1.54 -12.43
N GLY A 51 -33.70 1.67 -12.02
CA GLY A 51 -33.04 2.96 -11.82
C GLY A 51 -33.25 3.57 -10.43
N GLU A 52 -33.82 2.82 -9.50
CA GLU A 52 -34.11 3.28 -8.13
C GLU A 52 -32.89 3.14 -7.19
N LEU A 53 -31.90 2.33 -7.57
CA LEU A 53 -30.64 2.18 -6.86
C LEU A 53 -29.46 2.27 -7.84
N SER A 54 -28.37 2.92 -7.41
CA SER A 54 -27.08 2.75 -8.06
C SER A 54 -26.38 1.46 -7.58
N GLU A 55 -25.35 1.02 -8.32
CA GLU A 55 -24.50 -0.11 -7.89
C GLU A 55 -23.88 0.15 -6.51
N ARG A 56 -23.45 1.39 -6.27
CA ARG A 56 -22.91 1.82 -4.97
C ARG A 56 -23.94 1.69 -3.85
N ASP A 57 -25.18 2.11 -4.08
CA ASP A 57 -26.24 2.05 -3.07
C ASP A 57 -26.64 0.60 -2.76
N LEU A 58 -26.62 -0.27 -3.79
CA LEU A 58 -26.87 -1.69 -3.60
C LEU A 58 -25.77 -2.36 -2.77
N LEU A 59 -24.50 -2.07 -3.05
CA LEU A 59 -23.37 -2.61 -2.28
C LEU A 59 -23.44 -2.19 -0.81
N ALA A 60 -23.69 -0.90 -0.53
CA ALA A 60 -23.88 -0.40 0.83
C ALA A 60 -25.05 -1.10 1.55
N ALA A 61 -26.16 -1.35 0.84
CA ALA A 61 -27.32 -2.06 1.39
C ALA A 61 -27.02 -3.54 1.70
N ILE A 62 -26.20 -4.22 0.89
CA ILE A 62 -25.77 -5.60 1.12
C ILE A 62 -24.86 -5.67 2.35
N GLU A 63 -23.91 -4.75 2.46
CA GLU A 63 -22.95 -4.71 3.55
C GLU A 63 -23.64 -4.48 4.90
N VAL A 64 -24.50 -3.46 4.99
CA VAL A 64 -25.32 -3.21 6.19
C VAL A 64 -26.20 -4.42 6.52
N GLN A 65 -26.78 -5.08 5.51
CA GLN A 65 -27.57 -6.29 5.73
C GLN A 65 -26.73 -7.44 6.31
N SER A 66 -25.48 -7.64 5.86
CA SER A 66 -24.59 -8.66 6.40
C SER A 66 -24.26 -8.35 7.86
N MET A 67 -23.92 -7.10 8.17
CA MET A 67 -23.62 -6.68 9.55
C MET A 67 -24.82 -6.87 10.50
N ILE A 68 -26.05 -6.64 10.02
CA ILE A 68 -27.27 -6.94 10.80
C ILE A 68 -27.42 -8.45 11.00
N ARG A 69 -27.16 -9.26 9.97
CA ARG A 69 -27.28 -10.72 10.02
C ARG A 69 -26.24 -11.35 10.96
N GLU A 70 -25.05 -10.79 10.98
CA GLU A 70 -23.93 -11.16 11.86
C GLU A 70 -24.05 -10.53 13.26
N ASN A 71 -25.14 -9.78 13.51
CA ASN A 71 -25.47 -9.16 14.79
C ASN A 71 -24.42 -8.13 15.28
N LEU A 72 -23.66 -7.54 14.36
CA LEU A 72 -22.69 -6.47 14.61
C LEU A 72 -23.41 -5.13 14.87
N ILE A 73 -24.54 -4.92 14.20
CA ILE A 73 -25.40 -3.74 14.33
C ILE A 73 -26.87 -4.11 14.49
N SER A 74 -27.63 -3.28 15.21
CA SER A 74 -29.09 -3.46 15.28
C SER A 74 -29.77 -3.08 13.97
N ALA A 75 -30.91 -3.70 13.66
CA ALA A 75 -31.67 -3.40 12.45
C ALA A 75 -32.14 -1.93 12.39
N GLU A 76 -32.48 -1.33 13.54
CA GLU A 76 -32.84 0.09 13.62
C GLU A 76 -31.64 1.00 13.33
N PHE A 77 -30.45 0.60 13.77
CA PHE A 77 -29.23 1.31 13.50
C PHE A 77 -28.85 1.23 12.01
N GLY A 78 -28.88 0.04 11.41
CA GLY A 78 -28.60 -0.14 9.98
C GLY A 78 -29.56 0.62 9.07
N VAL A 79 -30.85 0.74 9.44
CA VAL A 79 -31.82 1.58 8.72
C VAL A 79 -31.41 3.05 8.71
N ARG A 80 -30.93 3.59 9.84
CA ARG A 80 -30.43 4.97 9.92
C ARG A 80 -29.16 5.16 9.09
N VAL A 81 -28.24 4.20 9.13
CA VAL A 81 -26.99 4.22 8.34
C VAL A 81 -27.29 4.29 6.85
N LEU A 82 -28.19 3.43 6.36
CA LEU A 82 -28.56 3.42 4.93
C LEU A 82 -29.24 4.72 4.50
N ASN A 83 -30.07 5.30 5.36
CA ASN A 83 -30.70 6.59 5.08
C ASN A 83 -29.64 7.69 4.92
N VAL A 84 -28.68 7.78 5.84
CA VAL A 84 -27.60 8.79 5.80
C VAL A 84 -26.64 8.54 4.64
N CYS A 85 -26.27 7.30 4.37
CA CYS A 85 -25.37 6.94 3.27
C CYS A 85 -25.97 7.28 1.91
N ILE A 86 -27.18 6.79 1.64
CA ILE A 86 -27.78 6.89 0.30
C ILE A 86 -28.37 8.28 0.06
N LYS A 87 -29.07 8.89 1.04
CA LYS A 87 -29.61 10.25 0.87
C LYS A 87 -28.55 11.34 1.05
N GLY A 88 -27.59 11.13 1.94
CA GLY A 88 -26.48 12.05 2.17
C GLY A 88 -25.36 11.93 1.13
N ARG A 89 -25.41 10.91 0.26
CA ARG A 89 -24.34 10.56 -0.71
C ARG A 89 -22.96 10.38 -0.09
N LEU A 90 -22.92 10.00 1.19
CA LEU A 90 -21.69 9.77 1.94
C LEU A 90 -21.20 8.34 1.75
N SER A 91 -19.92 8.11 2.01
CA SER A 91 -19.40 6.74 2.14
C SER A 91 -20.10 6.02 3.29
N LEU A 92 -20.10 4.69 3.25
CA LEU A 92 -20.70 3.90 4.32
C LEU A 92 -19.99 4.16 5.66
N ASP A 93 -18.66 4.26 5.64
CA ASP A 93 -17.83 4.58 6.80
C ASP A 93 -18.14 5.95 7.40
N ASP A 94 -18.25 6.99 6.57
CA ASP A 94 -18.59 8.34 7.05
C ASP A 94 -20.00 8.38 7.63
N SER A 95 -20.91 7.56 7.10
CA SER A 95 -22.29 7.44 7.60
C SER A 95 -22.32 6.78 8.97
N PHE A 96 -21.49 5.75 9.20
CA PHE A 96 -21.30 5.14 10.51
C PHE A 96 -20.73 6.14 11.52
N ARG A 97 -19.64 6.83 11.16
CA ARG A 97 -18.99 7.84 12.00
C ARG A 97 -19.95 8.98 12.37
N ARG A 98 -20.72 9.48 11.41
CA ARG A 98 -21.70 10.56 11.63
C ARG A 98 -22.83 10.16 12.59
N LEU A 99 -23.16 8.87 12.65
CA LEU A 99 -24.15 8.33 13.57
C LEU A 99 -23.57 7.89 14.92
N GLY A 100 -22.30 8.18 15.18
CA GLY A 100 -21.62 7.88 16.44
C GLY A 100 -21.34 6.39 16.65
N TYR A 101 -21.45 5.58 15.59
CA TYR A 101 -21.05 4.18 15.62
C TYR A 101 -19.71 4.04 14.95
N ASN A 102 -18.73 3.62 15.73
CA ASN A 102 -17.47 3.17 15.17
C ASN A 102 -17.52 1.64 15.18
N PRO A 103 -17.65 0.97 14.03
CA PRO A 103 -17.59 -0.49 13.96
C PRO A 103 -16.38 -1.00 14.75
N PRO A 104 -16.49 -2.10 15.51
CA PRO A 104 -15.34 -2.67 16.21
C PRO A 104 -14.17 -2.96 15.25
N GLU A 105 -14.44 -3.26 13.98
CA GLU A 105 -13.45 -3.42 12.91
C GLU A 105 -12.97 -2.09 12.30
N ALA A 106 -13.78 -1.03 12.34
CA ALA A 106 -13.38 0.32 11.91
C ALA A 106 -12.55 1.06 12.96
N ARG A 107 -12.46 0.52 14.19
CA ARG A 107 -11.33 0.87 15.05
C ARG A 107 -10.04 0.44 14.36
N ASP A 108 -9.96 -0.70 13.69
CA ASP A 108 -8.67 -1.22 13.21
C ASP A 108 -8.38 -0.96 11.73
N MET A 109 -9.38 -0.54 10.95
CA MET A 109 -9.17 0.02 9.62
C MET A 109 -9.19 1.55 9.66
N VAL A 110 -8.07 2.12 10.13
CA VAL A 110 -7.59 3.30 9.40
C VAL A 110 -7.21 2.76 8.01
N PRO A 111 -7.67 3.36 6.89
CA PRO A 111 -7.11 3.04 5.58
C PRO A 111 -5.68 3.61 5.52
N SER A 112 -4.78 3.08 6.35
CA SER A 112 -3.41 3.55 6.56
C SER A 112 -2.48 3.16 5.41
N GLY A 113 -3.04 2.58 4.34
CA GLY A 113 -2.33 1.73 3.41
C GLY A 113 -1.68 0.53 4.10
N GLU A 114 -1.08 -0.35 3.32
CA GLU A 114 -0.31 -1.48 3.84
C GLU A 114 0.87 -1.03 4.73
N LEU A 115 1.44 0.16 4.47
CA LEU A 115 2.57 0.70 5.22
C LEU A 115 2.18 1.12 6.63
N GLY A 116 1.08 1.85 6.78
CA GLY A 116 0.65 2.34 8.09
C GLY A 116 0.22 1.21 9.03
N ASN A 117 -0.49 0.21 8.51
CA ASN A 117 -0.89 -0.96 9.29
C ASN A 117 0.32 -1.75 9.78
N LEU A 118 1.28 -1.99 8.89
CA LEU A 118 2.51 -2.70 9.20
C LEU A 118 3.35 -1.98 10.28
N LEU A 119 3.44 -0.64 10.22
CA LEU A 119 4.13 0.17 11.22
C LEU A 119 3.40 0.20 12.58
N LEU A 120 2.07 0.23 12.55
CA LEU A 120 1.23 0.20 13.75
C LEU A 120 1.35 -1.15 14.47
N ASP A 121 1.19 -2.25 13.74
CA ASP A 121 1.22 -3.61 14.28
C ASP A 121 2.62 -3.99 14.79
N ALA A 122 3.68 -3.47 14.17
CA ALA A 122 5.05 -3.64 14.65
C ALA A 122 5.40 -2.75 15.87
N GLY A 123 4.46 -1.94 16.37
CA GLY A 123 4.69 -1.02 17.50
C GLY A 123 5.72 0.06 17.18
N LEU A 124 5.82 0.47 15.92
CA LEU A 124 6.76 1.48 15.45
C LEU A 124 6.19 2.89 15.56
N VAL A 125 4.86 3.03 15.40
CA VAL A 125 4.14 4.30 15.40
C VAL A 125 2.86 4.13 16.22
N SER A 126 2.42 5.17 16.94
CA SER A 126 1.11 5.17 17.60
C SER A 126 0.00 5.57 16.62
N ARG A 127 -1.23 5.15 16.91
CA ARG A 127 -2.37 5.48 16.05
C ARG A 127 -2.55 6.99 15.85
N GLU A 128 -2.39 7.76 16.92
CA GLU A 128 -2.59 9.21 16.90
C GLU A 128 -1.57 9.90 15.96
N ILE A 129 -0.30 9.47 16.03
CA ILE A 129 0.76 9.99 15.17
C ILE A 129 0.53 9.56 13.72
N LEU A 130 0.09 8.33 13.49
CA LEU A 130 -0.20 7.82 12.15
C LEU A 130 -1.34 8.61 11.50
N GLU A 131 -2.44 8.84 12.20
CA GLU A 131 -3.58 9.64 11.72
C GLU A 131 -3.18 11.10 11.41
N GLN A 132 -2.30 11.68 12.23
CA GLN A 132 -1.76 13.01 11.96
C GLN A 132 -0.92 13.04 10.68
N CYS A 133 -0.02 12.06 10.51
CA CYS A 133 0.86 11.98 9.34
C CYS A 133 0.09 11.67 8.05
N MET A 134 -0.99 10.88 8.13
CA MET A 134 -1.89 10.62 7.01
C MET A 134 -2.57 11.89 6.50
N ARG A 135 -3.13 12.70 7.41
CA ARG A 135 -3.71 14.00 7.04
C ARG A 135 -2.68 14.91 6.37
N GLN A 136 -1.45 14.96 6.92
CA GLN A 136 -0.37 15.73 6.32
C GLN A 136 0.04 15.20 4.93
N SER A 137 0.04 13.88 4.76
CA SER A 137 0.33 13.22 3.48
C SER A 137 -0.68 13.61 2.40
N GLU A 138 -1.98 13.56 2.72
CA GLU A 138 -3.07 13.98 1.83
C GLU A 138 -3.04 15.49 1.53
N GLU A 139 -2.89 16.33 2.55
CA GLU A 139 -2.87 17.80 2.40
C GLU A 139 -1.71 18.28 1.54
N ASN A 140 -0.54 17.65 1.68
CA ASN A 140 0.68 18.07 1.00
C ASN A 140 0.99 17.26 -0.26
N ASN A 141 0.18 16.25 -0.60
CA ASN A 141 0.45 15.27 -1.66
C ASN A 141 1.86 14.66 -1.55
N LEU A 142 2.28 14.34 -0.32
CA LEU A 142 3.57 13.73 -0.01
C LEU A 142 3.36 12.27 0.39
N PRO A 143 4.35 11.38 0.17
CA PRO A 143 4.28 10.00 0.68
C PRO A 143 4.13 9.96 2.21
N LEU A 144 3.36 9.00 2.72
CA LEU A 144 3.09 8.82 4.15
C LEU A 144 4.38 8.60 4.94
N GLY A 145 5.26 7.74 4.45
CA GLY A 145 6.57 7.46 5.03
C GLY A 145 7.41 8.72 5.15
N ARG A 146 7.39 9.58 4.11
CA ARG A 146 8.06 10.89 4.16
C ARG A 146 7.50 11.77 5.29
N CYS A 147 6.18 11.81 5.46
CA CYS A 147 5.54 12.55 6.54
C CYS A 147 5.92 12.00 7.92
N LEU A 148 5.94 10.67 8.08
CA LEU A 148 6.33 10.00 9.33
C LEU A 148 7.78 10.30 9.73
N VAL A 149 8.70 10.39 8.76
CA VAL A 149 10.09 10.79 9.01
C VAL A 149 10.19 12.27 9.39
N LEU A 150 9.45 13.16 8.69
CA LEU A 150 9.43 14.60 8.99
C LEU A 150 8.84 14.90 10.37
N ALA A 151 7.79 14.16 10.76
CA ALA A 151 7.20 14.21 12.09
C ALA A 151 8.09 13.60 13.17
N ARG A 152 9.25 13.03 12.81
CA ARG A 152 10.17 12.29 13.70
C ARG A 152 9.52 11.11 14.41
N ALA A 153 8.43 10.59 13.85
CA ALA A 153 7.75 9.39 14.35
C ALA A 153 8.61 8.14 14.13
N ILE A 154 9.27 8.08 12.98
CA ILE A 154 10.22 7.01 12.60
C ILE A 154 11.48 7.62 12.00
N THR A 155 12.55 6.83 11.96
CA THR A 155 13.78 7.19 11.24
C THR A 155 13.71 6.73 9.79
N SER A 156 14.54 7.32 8.92
CA SER A 156 14.68 6.88 7.52
C SER A 156 15.05 5.39 7.43
N HIS A 157 15.77 4.86 8.41
CA HIS A 157 16.18 3.47 8.45
C HIS A 157 15.02 2.52 8.80
N ILE A 158 14.13 2.94 9.71
CA ILE A 158 12.90 2.19 10.03
C ILE A 158 11.95 2.20 8.82
N LEU A 159 11.81 3.35 8.16
CA LEU A 159 11.01 3.45 6.95
C LEU A 159 11.53 2.53 5.84
N ALA A 160 12.85 2.52 5.59
CA ALA A 160 13.46 1.63 4.61
C ALA A 160 13.16 0.14 4.92
N ASN A 161 13.29 -0.27 6.18
CA ASN A 161 12.95 -1.63 6.61
C ASN A 161 11.45 -1.94 6.39
N ALA A 162 10.55 -1.00 6.69
CA ALA A 162 9.11 -1.18 6.52
C ALA A 162 8.72 -1.35 5.05
N LEU A 163 9.26 -0.50 4.16
CA LEU A 163 9.03 -0.61 2.72
C LEU A 163 9.60 -1.92 2.15
N THR A 164 10.79 -2.33 2.60
CA THR A 164 11.34 -3.64 2.22
C THR A 164 10.42 -4.78 2.66
N ALA A 165 9.87 -4.71 3.88
CA ALA A 165 8.93 -5.73 4.34
C ALA A 165 7.70 -5.79 3.43
N GLN A 166 7.13 -4.65 3.04
CA GLN A 166 6.00 -4.61 2.10
C GLN A 166 6.34 -5.26 0.77
N VAL A 167 7.54 -4.99 0.22
CA VAL A 167 8.01 -5.65 -1.01
C VAL A 167 8.08 -7.17 -0.80
N LEU A 168 8.62 -7.65 0.32
CA LEU A 168 8.72 -9.08 0.62
C LEU A 168 7.35 -9.75 0.79
N VAL A 169 6.39 -9.07 1.42
CA VAL A 169 5.01 -9.55 1.58
C VAL A 169 4.31 -9.61 0.22
N ARG A 170 4.44 -8.55 -0.59
CA ARG A 170 3.86 -8.47 -1.94
C ARG A 170 4.42 -9.54 -2.87
N ASP A 171 5.72 -9.80 -2.79
CA ASP A 171 6.39 -10.86 -3.56
C ASP A 171 6.10 -12.27 -3.01
N GLY A 172 5.31 -12.39 -1.92
CA GLY A 172 4.94 -13.67 -1.29
C GLY A 172 6.10 -14.38 -0.58
N LYS A 173 7.21 -13.70 -0.32
CA LYS A 173 8.41 -14.28 0.30
C LYS A 173 8.27 -14.43 1.81
N VAL A 174 7.46 -13.58 2.44
CA VAL A 174 7.15 -13.61 3.87
C VAL A 174 5.67 -13.33 4.09
N THR A 175 5.10 -13.86 5.16
CA THR A 175 3.73 -13.52 5.58
C THR A 175 3.68 -12.14 6.24
N TYR A 176 2.49 -11.55 6.30
CA TYR A 176 2.28 -10.27 7.00
C TYR A 176 2.73 -10.35 8.47
N GLU A 177 2.36 -11.42 9.17
CA GLU A 177 2.76 -11.67 10.56
C GLU A 177 4.28 -11.76 10.74
N GLN A 178 4.96 -12.42 9.79
CA GLN A 178 6.43 -12.51 9.78
C GLN A 178 7.07 -11.14 9.54
N ALA A 179 6.51 -10.32 8.65
CA ALA A 179 6.98 -8.96 8.41
C ALA A 179 6.84 -8.08 9.66
N VAL A 180 5.71 -8.15 10.37
CA VAL A 180 5.47 -7.44 11.63
C VAL A 180 6.50 -7.85 12.69
N ALA A 181 6.68 -9.16 12.92
CA ALA A 181 7.64 -9.67 13.89
C ALA A 181 9.10 -9.30 13.50
N GLY A 182 9.43 -9.43 12.22
CA GLY A 182 10.76 -9.08 11.69
C GLY A 182 11.09 -7.60 11.86
N LEU A 183 10.12 -6.70 11.67
CA LEU A 183 10.27 -5.27 11.90
C LEU A 183 10.48 -4.91 13.36
N ALA A 184 9.72 -5.51 14.27
CA ALA A 184 9.90 -5.31 15.70
C ALA A 184 11.32 -5.72 16.14
N GLN A 185 11.81 -6.87 15.65
CA GLN A 185 13.18 -7.33 15.91
C GLN A 185 14.24 -6.44 15.27
N ALA A 186 14.02 -5.98 14.04
CA ALA A 186 14.92 -5.08 13.34
C ALA A 186 15.10 -3.75 14.10
N LYS A 187 14.01 -3.22 14.68
CA LYS A 187 14.08 -2.04 15.57
C LYS A 187 14.88 -2.32 16.84
N MET A 188 14.61 -3.44 17.52
CA MET A 188 15.30 -3.78 18.78
C MET A 188 16.80 -4.00 18.58
N LYS A 189 17.19 -4.69 17.49
CA LYS A 189 18.58 -5.03 17.19
C LYS A 189 19.31 -3.99 16.33
N GLN A 190 18.63 -2.91 15.91
CA GLN A 190 19.13 -1.89 14.98
C GLN A 190 19.80 -2.48 13.73
N GLN A 191 19.11 -3.39 13.05
CA GLN A 191 19.61 -4.04 11.84
C GLN A 191 18.58 -4.02 10.71
N SER A 192 18.96 -4.52 9.54
CA SER A 192 18.03 -4.63 8.41
C SER A 192 16.98 -5.71 8.67
N ILE A 193 15.81 -5.55 8.07
CA ILE A 193 14.73 -6.53 8.22
C ILE A 193 15.13 -7.90 7.65
N GLU A 194 15.87 -7.94 6.54
CA GLU A 194 16.30 -9.18 5.90
C GLU A 194 17.20 -9.99 6.83
N LYS A 195 18.11 -9.30 7.56
CA LYS A 195 18.96 -9.94 8.54
C LYS A 195 18.14 -10.49 9.71
N SER A 196 17.21 -9.70 10.26
CA SER A 196 16.31 -10.16 11.32
C SER A 196 15.48 -11.38 10.91
N LEU A 197 14.93 -11.38 9.69
CA LEU A 197 14.15 -12.50 9.16
C LEU A 197 15.03 -13.75 8.93
N SER A 198 16.26 -13.57 8.45
CA SER A 198 17.21 -14.68 8.25
C SER A 198 17.61 -15.36 9.57
N GLU A 199 17.80 -14.59 10.65
CA GLU A 199 18.13 -15.11 11.98
C GLU A 199 16.98 -15.92 12.60
N THR A 200 15.75 -15.66 12.16
CA THR A 200 14.57 -16.39 12.63
C THR A 200 14.42 -17.74 11.90
N GLY A 201 15.23 -18.01 10.87
CA GLY A 201 15.22 -19.28 10.11
C GLY A 201 14.11 -19.38 9.05
N ASN A 202 13.33 -18.32 8.86
CA ASN A 202 12.14 -18.28 8.01
C ASN A 202 12.37 -17.61 6.65
N PHE A 203 13.59 -17.16 6.35
CA PHE A 203 13.93 -16.45 5.13
C PHE A 203 15.32 -16.88 4.62
N SER A 204 15.38 -17.40 3.40
CA SER A 204 16.64 -17.55 2.67
C SER A 204 16.89 -16.25 1.94
N MET A 205 18.04 -15.62 2.21
CA MET A 205 18.45 -14.41 1.50
C MET A 205 18.41 -14.69 -0.01
N PRO A 206 17.57 -13.98 -0.81
CA PRO A 206 17.67 -14.07 -2.25
C PRO A 206 19.10 -13.68 -2.62
N GLU A 207 19.68 -14.40 -3.58
CA GLU A 207 21.01 -14.08 -4.14
C GLU A 207 21.14 -12.57 -4.28
N ALA A 208 22.23 -12.02 -3.74
CA ALA A 208 22.48 -10.59 -3.61
C ALA A 208 22.63 -9.91 -4.99
N LYS A 209 21.54 -9.84 -5.74
CA LYS A 209 21.45 -9.10 -6.99
C LYS A 209 21.41 -7.63 -6.61
N LEU A 210 22.39 -6.89 -7.12
CA LEU A 210 22.48 -5.45 -6.93
C LEU A 210 21.19 -4.81 -7.44
N LYS A 211 20.55 -3.96 -6.63
CA LYS A 211 19.38 -3.19 -7.05
C LYS A 211 19.81 -1.84 -7.65
N VAL A 212 19.11 -1.37 -8.69
CA VAL A 212 19.40 -0.06 -9.34
C VAL A 212 19.42 1.08 -8.33
N GLY A 213 18.48 1.11 -7.37
CA GLY A 213 18.42 2.16 -6.35
C GLY A 213 19.64 2.18 -5.42
N GLU A 214 20.25 1.02 -5.15
CA GLU A 214 21.49 0.94 -4.36
C GLU A 214 22.68 1.44 -5.16
N LEU A 215 22.77 1.07 -6.44
CA LEU A 215 23.83 1.56 -7.34
C LEU A 215 23.76 3.09 -7.51
N LEU A 216 22.56 3.63 -7.73
CA LEU A 216 22.33 5.07 -7.86
C LEU A 216 22.72 5.84 -6.60
N SER A 217 22.40 5.29 -5.43
CA SER A 217 22.80 5.89 -4.15
C SER A 217 24.32 5.85 -3.94
N GLN A 218 24.96 4.70 -4.21
CA GLN A 218 26.41 4.56 -4.09
C GLN A 218 27.17 5.47 -5.07
N ALA A 219 26.61 5.72 -6.25
CA ALA A 219 27.15 6.65 -7.23
C ALA A 219 26.94 8.13 -6.83
N GLY A 220 26.15 8.41 -5.79
CA GLY A 220 25.83 9.76 -5.32
C GLY A 220 24.81 10.50 -6.20
N LEU A 221 24.08 9.78 -7.05
CA LEU A 221 23.06 10.34 -7.95
C LEU A 221 21.73 10.59 -7.26
N VAL A 222 21.41 9.80 -6.23
CA VAL A 222 20.15 9.85 -5.49
C VAL A 222 20.48 9.74 -4.00
N SER A 223 19.83 10.55 -3.17
CA SER A 223 20.01 10.42 -1.72
C SER A 223 19.28 9.19 -1.17
N GLU A 224 19.71 8.68 -0.01
CA GLU A 224 19.00 7.59 0.67
C GLU A 224 17.53 7.94 0.97
N SER A 225 17.25 9.20 1.31
CA SER A 225 15.88 9.70 1.54
C SER A 225 15.02 9.66 0.28
N ASP A 226 15.61 10.04 -0.86
CA ASP A 226 14.91 10.08 -2.14
C ASP A 226 14.66 8.67 -2.69
N LYS A 227 15.63 7.78 -2.50
CA LYS A 227 15.47 6.34 -2.80
C LYS A 227 14.29 5.76 -2.04
N VAL A 228 14.22 5.99 -0.72
CA VAL A 228 13.13 5.50 0.13
C VAL A 228 11.78 6.07 -0.31
N SER A 229 11.72 7.37 -0.61
CA SER A 229 10.49 8.02 -1.09
C SER A 229 10.04 7.47 -2.46
N ALA A 230 10.99 7.19 -3.36
CA ALA A 230 10.70 6.60 -4.66
C ALA A 230 10.22 5.14 -4.56
N ILE A 231 10.72 4.37 -3.58
CA ILE A 231 10.20 3.02 -3.30
C ILE A 231 8.75 3.09 -2.84
N GLU A 232 8.44 3.98 -1.90
CA GLU A 232 7.07 4.15 -1.40
C GLU A 232 6.10 4.51 -2.52
N LYS A 233 6.44 5.52 -3.32
CA LYS A 233 5.62 5.94 -4.46
C LYS A 233 5.49 4.82 -5.51
N GLY A 234 6.57 4.09 -5.80
CA GLY A 234 6.54 2.95 -6.71
C GLY A 234 5.67 1.78 -6.22
N LEU A 235 5.59 1.57 -4.91
CA LEU A 235 4.69 0.58 -4.31
C LEU A 235 3.22 0.98 -4.48
N VAL A 236 2.88 2.24 -4.24
CA VAL A 236 1.51 2.76 -4.38
C VAL A 236 1.06 2.75 -5.84
N GLU A 237 1.93 3.18 -6.77
CA GLU A 237 1.60 3.33 -8.19
C GLU A 237 1.87 2.05 -9.02
N ASN A 238 2.39 0.98 -8.40
CA ASN A 238 2.87 -0.23 -9.07
C ASN A 238 3.88 0.07 -10.20
N GLN A 239 4.82 0.98 -9.94
CA GLN A 239 5.87 1.38 -10.89
C GLN A 239 7.27 0.97 -10.41
N PRO A 240 8.19 0.66 -11.34
CA PRO A 240 9.60 0.43 -10.99
C PRO A 240 10.25 1.68 -10.38
N VAL A 241 11.03 1.49 -9.32
CA VAL A 241 11.72 2.59 -8.60
C VAL A 241 12.52 3.49 -9.53
N GLY A 242 13.22 2.90 -10.51
CA GLY A 242 13.98 3.67 -11.50
C GLY A 242 13.12 4.64 -12.31
N GLN A 243 11.93 4.22 -12.72
CA GLN A 243 11.00 5.05 -13.48
C GLN A 243 10.41 6.16 -12.61
N VAL A 244 10.11 5.87 -11.34
CA VAL A 244 9.65 6.87 -10.37
C VAL A 244 10.72 7.95 -10.14
N LEU A 245 12.00 7.56 -10.05
CA LEU A 245 13.12 8.49 -9.92
C LEU A 245 13.26 9.42 -11.14
N VAL A 246 13.06 8.91 -12.35
CA VAL A 246 13.04 9.72 -13.58
C VAL A 246 11.86 10.69 -13.58
N GLN A 247 10.64 10.21 -13.31
CA GLN A 247 9.44 11.06 -13.29
C GLN A 247 9.51 12.15 -12.23
N SER A 248 10.19 11.88 -11.10
CA SER A 248 10.39 12.84 -10.03
C SER A 248 11.54 13.83 -10.33
N GLY A 249 12.19 13.73 -11.50
CA GLY A 249 13.29 14.60 -11.92
C GLY A 249 14.60 14.39 -11.16
N MET A 250 14.72 13.30 -10.40
CA MET A 250 15.90 13.00 -9.57
C MET A 250 17.07 12.51 -10.43
N ILE A 251 16.77 11.77 -11.49
CA ILE A 251 17.74 11.24 -12.45
C ILE A 251 17.25 11.46 -13.87
N SER A 252 18.17 11.52 -14.83
CA SER A 252 17.83 11.56 -16.25
C SER A 252 17.46 10.15 -16.77
N PRO A 253 16.68 10.04 -17.86
CA PRO A 253 16.44 8.76 -18.52
C PRO A 253 17.74 8.06 -18.93
N SER A 254 18.73 8.81 -19.40
CA SER A 254 20.06 8.28 -19.76
C SER A 254 20.76 7.66 -18.55
N ALA A 255 20.74 8.35 -17.39
CA ALA A 255 21.34 7.85 -16.17
C ALA A 255 20.67 6.55 -15.69
N LEU A 256 19.36 6.40 -15.87
CA LEU A 256 18.66 5.16 -15.57
C LEU A 256 19.10 4.01 -16.48
N ASP A 257 19.15 4.24 -17.79
CA ASP A 257 19.55 3.23 -18.78
C ASP A 257 21.01 2.77 -18.55
N GLU A 258 21.90 3.72 -18.28
CA GLU A 258 23.29 3.46 -17.91
C GLU A 258 23.41 2.66 -16.61
N SER A 259 22.60 3.01 -15.60
CA SER A 259 22.55 2.28 -14.33
C SER A 259 22.07 0.83 -14.53
N LEU A 260 21.10 0.61 -15.40
CA LEU A 260 20.59 -0.74 -15.73
C LEU A 260 21.64 -1.59 -16.47
N LYS A 261 22.42 -0.99 -17.37
CA LYS A 261 23.54 -1.69 -18.04
C LYS A 261 24.58 -2.13 -17.02
N LEU A 262 25.00 -1.22 -16.14
CA LEU A 262 25.97 -1.53 -15.07
C LEU A 262 25.43 -2.56 -14.08
N GLN A 263 24.15 -2.49 -13.73
CA GLN A 263 23.50 -3.46 -12.86
C GLN A 263 23.58 -4.88 -13.44
N LYS A 264 23.36 -5.04 -14.76
CA LYS A 264 23.49 -6.35 -15.43
C LYS A 264 24.92 -6.88 -15.33
N LEU A 265 25.92 -6.07 -15.69
CA LEU A 265 27.32 -6.46 -15.64
C LEU A 265 27.80 -6.84 -14.22
N VAL A 266 27.28 -6.17 -13.18
CA VAL A 266 27.58 -6.56 -11.79
C VAL A 266 26.89 -7.88 -11.41
N ASN A 267 25.64 -8.06 -11.81
CA ASN A 267 24.90 -9.30 -11.55
C ASN A 267 25.46 -10.50 -12.33
N ASP A 268 26.06 -10.27 -13.49
CA ASP A 268 26.75 -11.26 -14.31
C ASP A 268 28.17 -11.56 -13.79
N GLY A 269 28.64 -10.81 -12.79
CA GLY A 269 29.94 -11.00 -12.12
C GLY A 269 31.14 -10.37 -12.85
N GLU A 270 30.91 -9.63 -13.93
CA GLU A 270 31.97 -8.98 -14.72
C GLU A 270 32.53 -7.73 -14.02
N LEU A 271 31.73 -7.09 -13.16
CA LEU A 271 32.09 -5.89 -12.42
C LEU A 271 31.73 -6.01 -10.94
N ASN A 272 32.52 -5.34 -10.10
CA ASN A 272 32.14 -5.16 -8.70
C ASN A 272 31.27 -3.91 -8.51
N THR A 273 30.48 -3.89 -7.44
CA THR A 273 29.56 -2.80 -7.14
C THR A 273 30.23 -1.42 -7.02
N MET A 274 31.41 -1.37 -6.39
CA MET A 274 32.15 -0.12 -6.21
C MET A 274 32.67 0.46 -7.54
N GLN A 275 33.16 -0.40 -8.43
CA GLN A 275 33.61 -0.04 -9.77
C GLN A 275 32.43 0.48 -10.59
N ALA A 276 31.30 -0.23 -10.56
CA ALA A 276 30.08 0.19 -11.23
C ALA A 276 29.61 1.57 -10.72
N ALA A 277 29.57 1.78 -9.41
CA ALA A 277 29.17 3.06 -8.82
C ALA A 277 30.09 4.21 -9.25
N GLU A 278 31.40 3.98 -9.31
CA GLU A 278 32.35 5.00 -9.74
C GLU A 278 32.29 5.28 -11.25
N ILE A 279 32.12 4.25 -12.08
CA ILE A 279 31.91 4.41 -13.53
C ILE A 279 30.66 5.25 -13.77
N LEU A 280 29.56 4.94 -13.08
CA LEU A 280 28.31 5.67 -13.18
C LEU A 280 28.47 7.13 -12.76
N ARG A 281 29.18 7.39 -11.65
CA ARG A 281 29.46 8.75 -11.17
C ARG A 281 30.28 9.56 -12.19
N GLN A 282 31.28 8.95 -12.82
CA GLN A 282 32.13 9.60 -13.82
C GLN A 282 31.41 9.81 -15.16
N ALA A 283 30.62 8.84 -15.59
CA ALA A 283 29.79 8.93 -16.79
C ALA A 283 28.80 10.10 -16.67
N ASN A 284 28.08 10.16 -15.54
CA ASN A 284 27.10 11.21 -15.30
C ASN A 284 27.73 12.60 -15.12
N SER A 285 28.89 12.72 -14.47
CA SER A 285 29.54 14.03 -14.29
C SER A 285 30.12 14.59 -15.59
N ARG A 286 30.55 13.71 -16.50
CA ARG A 286 31.10 14.08 -17.82
C ARG A 286 30.04 14.16 -18.92
N GLY A 287 28.83 13.64 -18.67
CA GLY A 287 27.78 13.51 -19.69
C GLY A 287 28.17 12.57 -20.82
N VAL A 288 28.96 11.53 -20.53
CA VAL A 288 29.41 10.53 -21.52
C VAL A 288 28.84 9.16 -21.17
N PRO A 289 28.60 8.28 -22.16
CA PRO A 289 28.12 6.92 -21.89
C PRO A 289 29.08 6.11 -21.02
N VAL A 290 28.53 5.23 -20.19
CA VAL A 290 29.31 4.33 -19.31
C VAL A 290 30.31 3.47 -20.07
N GLU A 291 30.05 3.12 -21.34
CA GLU A 291 30.98 2.34 -22.16
C GLU A 291 32.30 3.09 -22.41
N VAL A 292 32.27 4.42 -22.54
CA VAL A 292 33.47 5.26 -22.75
C VAL A 292 34.35 5.26 -21.51
N VAL A 293 33.74 5.35 -20.32
CA VAL A 293 34.46 5.33 -19.06
C VAL A 293 35.05 3.93 -18.79
N MET A 294 34.35 2.87 -19.21
CA MET A 294 34.85 1.50 -19.11
C MET A 294 36.11 1.27 -19.95
N THR A 295 36.09 1.67 -21.23
CA THR A 295 37.24 1.48 -22.12
C THR A 295 38.47 2.26 -21.65
N GLU A 296 38.28 3.48 -21.13
CA GLU A 296 39.38 4.26 -20.53
C GLU A 296 39.99 3.56 -19.31
N LYS A 297 39.16 2.92 -18.47
CA LYS A 297 39.64 2.18 -17.30
C LYS A 297 40.35 0.87 -17.67
N THR A 298 39.89 0.16 -18.70
CA THR A 298 40.58 -1.04 -19.19
C THR A 298 41.94 -0.71 -19.80
N HIS A 299 42.03 0.36 -20.62
CA HIS A 299 43.30 0.80 -21.19
C HIS A 299 44.31 1.25 -20.14
N LYS A 300 43.87 2.01 -19.11
CA LYS A 300 44.75 2.39 -17.99
C LYS A 300 45.24 1.19 -17.17
N ALA A 301 44.41 0.16 -16.99
CA ALA A 301 44.82 -1.06 -16.28
C ALA A 301 45.87 -1.87 -17.07
N GLU A 302 45.74 -1.93 -18.41
CA GLU A 302 46.71 -2.58 -19.30
C GLU A 302 48.05 -1.83 -19.35
N GLU A 303 48.04 -0.49 -19.41
CA GLU A 303 49.25 0.34 -19.39
C GLU A 303 50.04 0.19 -18.08
N ILE A 304 49.35 0.16 -16.93
CA ILE A 304 50.00 -0.02 -15.60
C ILE A 304 50.58 -1.44 -15.47
N GLY A 305 49.90 -2.45 -16.02
CA GLY A 305 50.40 -3.83 -16.04
C GLY A 305 51.62 -4.04 -16.94
N ALA A 306 51.75 -3.25 -18.01
CA ALA A 306 52.92 -3.27 -18.89
C ALA A 306 54.15 -2.61 -18.27
N VAL A 307 53.97 -1.53 -17.49
CA VAL A 307 55.07 -0.81 -16.82
C VAL A 307 55.65 -1.60 -15.64
N ASN A 308 54.83 -2.39 -14.92
CA ASN A 308 55.30 -3.24 -13.80
C ASN A 308 55.94 -4.57 -14.23
N LYS A 309 56.00 -4.87 -15.53
CA LYS A 309 56.65 -6.08 -16.08
C LYS A 309 58.04 -5.81 -16.68
N VAL A 310 58.53 -4.58 -16.61
CA VAL A 310 59.87 -4.15 -17.02
C VAL A 310 60.72 -3.94 -15.78
#